data_AF-A0A9D5B7Q4-F1
#
_entry.id   AF-A0A9D5B7Q4-F1
#
_cell.length_a   1.000
_cell.length_b   1.000
_cell.length_c   1.000
_cell.angle_alpha   90.00
_cell.angle_beta   90.00
_cell.angle_gamma   90.00
#
_symmetry.space_group_name_H-M   'P 1'
#
loop_
_entity.id
_entity.type
_entity.pdbx_description
1 polymer ?
#
loop_
_entity_poly.entity_id
_entity_poly.type
_entity_poly.pdbx_seq_one_letter_code
_entity_poly.pdbx_strand_id
1 'polypeptide(L)'
;MNLGAPTGATPFSLVYGMEAVLPVEVQIPSLRVLMDVKLQEAEWVRTRYEELSLIEEKRLAAICHGQLYQQRMKRAFDRKVRPRVYHEGDMVLKRILPPQNDRRGKWTPNYEGPFVVKKVFSGGALLLTTMDGEDFPSPVNADAAKEGLKRTTASSMIVCALVKASWIIPGRDQSETSCSEGRKHGESEDIRGVTELELDEITGFTLPLG
;
A
#
# COMPACT_ATOMS: atom_id res chain seq x y z
N MET A 1 -7.89 35.93 0.74
CA MET A 1 -7.04 34.78 1.15
C MET A 1 -7.77 33.49 0.79
N ASN A 2 -7.23 32.71 -0.15
CA ASN A 2 -7.86 31.49 -0.67
C ASN A 2 -7.53 30.28 0.24
N LEU A 3 -8.23 30.17 1.37
CA LEU A 3 -7.98 29.20 2.45
C LEU A 3 -8.15 27.71 2.06
N GLY A 4 -8.63 27.40 0.85
CA GLY A 4 -8.89 26.02 0.40
C GLY A 4 -7.84 25.41 -0.55
N ALA A 5 -6.94 26.21 -1.14
CA ALA A 5 -5.98 25.70 -2.12
C ALA A 5 -4.74 25.12 -1.41
N PRO A 6 -4.20 23.94 -1.81
CA PRO A 6 -2.99 23.36 -1.23
C PRO A 6 -1.76 24.29 -1.28
N THR A 7 -1.73 25.18 -2.26
CA THR A 7 -0.69 26.19 -2.48
C THR A 7 -1.01 27.54 -1.83
N GLY A 8 -2.24 27.75 -1.34
CA GLY A 8 -2.73 29.03 -0.82
C GLY A 8 -3.00 30.11 -1.87
N ALA A 9 -2.85 29.80 -3.17
CA ALA A 9 -3.04 30.71 -4.29
C ALA A 9 -3.78 30.01 -5.45
N THR A 10 -4.48 30.78 -6.28
CA THR A 10 -5.13 30.23 -7.49
C THR A 10 -4.13 30.18 -8.64
N PRO A 11 -4.24 29.21 -9.58
CA PRO A 11 -3.37 29.14 -10.75
C PRO A 11 -3.34 30.46 -11.54
N PHE A 12 -4.49 31.12 -11.69
CA PHE A 12 -4.58 32.40 -12.37
C PHE A 12 -3.75 33.49 -11.69
N SER A 13 -3.83 33.60 -10.35
CA SER A 13 -3.04 34.58 -9.59
C SER A 13 -1.53 34.36 -9.65
N LEU A 14 -1.08 33.11 -9.83
CA LEU A 14 0.34 32.81 -9.97
C LEU A 14 0.88 33.19 -11.36
N VAL A 15 0.03 33.13 -12.38
CA VAL A 15 0.39 33.50 -13.75
C VAL A 15 0.31 35.02 -13.94
N TYR A 16 -0.80 35.62 -13.52
CA TYR A 16 -1.14 37.02 -13.81
C TYR A 16 -0.99 37.97 -12.62
N GLY A 17 -0.64 37.49 -11.42
CA GLY A 17 -0.38 38.33 -10.24
C GLY A 17 -1.63 38.88 -9.53
N MET A 18 -2.82 38.71 -10.10
CA MET A 18 -4.11 39.12 -9.52
C MET A 18 -5.10 37.96 -9.50
N GLU A 19 -6.15 38.05 -8.68
CA GLU A 19 -7.21 37.05 -8.72
C GLU A 19 -8.06 37.20 -9.99
N ALA A 20 -8.58 36.08 -10.48
CA ALA A 20 -9.42 36.10 -11.69
C ALA A 20 -10.74 36.83 -11.41
N VAL A 21 -11.08 37.80 -12.26
CA VAL A 21 -12.43 38.36 -12.31
C VAL A 21 -13.33 37.35 -13.02
N LEU A 22 -14.32 36.82 -12.30
CA LEU A 22 -15.23 35.84 -12.88
C LEU A 22 -16.19 36.50 -13.87
N PRO A 23 -16.65 35.81 -14.93
CA PRO A 23 -17.60 36.39 -15.89
C PRO A 23 -18.87 36.95 -15.24
N VAL A 24 -19.35 36.34 -14.15
CA VAL A 24 -20.52 36.84 -13.38
C VAL A 24 -20.25 38.19 -12.72
N GLU A 25 -19.01 38.44 -12.26
CA GLU A 25 -18.62 39.73 -11.68
C GLU A 25 -18.52 40.84 -12.71
N VAL A 26 -18.43 40.49 -14.00
CA VAL A 26 -18.48 41.45 -15.11
C VAL A 26 -19.94 41.78 -15.45
N GLN A 27 -20.83 40.79 -15.44
CA GLN A 27 -22.27 41.00 -15.69
C GLN A 27 -22.94 41.77 -14.55
N ILE A 28 -22.57 41.46 -13.32
CA ILE A 28 -23.02 42.13 -12.10
C ILE A 28 -21.74 42.67 -11.44
N PRO A 29 -21.39 43.96 -11.67
CA PRO A 29 -20.13 44.55 -11.21
C PRO A 29 -19.89 44.26 -9.73
N SER A 30 -18.87 43.45 -9.46
CA SER A 30 -18.46 43.18 -8.08
C SER A 30 -17.84 44.45 -7.46
N LEU A 31 -17.79 44.52 -6.12
CA LEU A 31 -17.19 45.67 -5.44
C LEU A 31 -15.75 45.94 -5.91
N ARG A 32 -15.00 44.89 -6.23
CA ARG A 32 -13.62 44.97 -6.73
C ARG A 32 -13.57 45.66 -8.09
N VAL A 33 -14.37 45.17 -9.04
CA VAL A 33 -14.48 45.77 -10.39
C VAL A 33 -14.94 47.23 -10.30
N LEU A 34 -15.87 47.54 -9.40
CA LEU A 34 -16.37 48.90 -9.21
C LEU A 34 -15.31 49.84 -8.62
N MET A 35 -14.44 49.33 -7.75
CA MET A 35 -13.32 50.11 -7.21
C MET A 35 -12.29 50.41 -8.31
N ASP A 36 -11.93 49.41 -9.13
CA ASP A 36 -10.95 49.58 -10.20
C ASP A 36 -11.40 50.60 -11.26
N VAL A 37 -12.69 50.61 -11.61
CA VAL A 37 -13.27 51.58 -12.58
C VAL A 37 -13.27 53.02 -12.06
N LYS A 38 -13.23 53.22 -10.74
CA LYS A 38 -13.23 54.56 -10.12
C LYS A 38 -11.84 55.17 -9.94
N LEU A 39 -10.78 54.39 -10.12
CA LEU A 39 -9.41 54.86 -9.95
C LEU A 39 -8.99 55.76 -11.11
N GLN A 40 -8.17 56.76 -10.81
CA GLN A 40 -7.49 57.52 -11.85
C GLN A 40 -6.44 56.62 -12.52
N GLU A 41 -6.25 56.78 -13.83
CA GLU A 41 -5.30 55.96 -14.63
C GLU A 41 -3.91 55.84 -13.98
N ALA A 42 -3.36 56.94 -13.47
CA ALA A 42 -2.04 56.95 -12.83
C ALA A 42 -2.00 56.11 -11.53
N GLU A 43 -3.08 56.10 -10.75
CA GLU A 43 -3.19 55.29 -9.53
C GLU A 43 -3.39 53.82 -9.86
N TRP A 44 -4.16 53.53 -10.91
CA TRP A 44 -4.37 52.17 -11.41
C TRP A 44 -3.05 51.54 -11.87
N VAL A 45 -2.25 52.26 -12.69
CA VAL A 45 -0.93 51.81 -13.15
C VAL A 45 0.02 51.54 -11.98
N ARG A 46 0.06 52.44 -10.99
CA ARG A 46 0.90 52.26 -9.79
C ARG A 46 0.50 51.01 -9.01
N THR A 47 -0.78 50.85 -8.70
CA THR A 47 -1.31 49.68 -7.99
C THR A 47 -1.00 48.39 -8.75
N ARG A 48 -1.18 48.40 -10.07
CA ARG A 48 -0.90 47.25 -10.92
C ARG A 48 0.58 46.87 -10.92
N TYR A 49 1.47 47.86 -10.90
CA TYR A 49 2.91 47.63 -10.81
C TYR A 49 3.31 46.98 -9.48
N GLU A 50 2.74 47.45 -8.36
CA GLU A 50 2.94 46.87 -7.03
C GLU A 50 2.44 45.41 -6.96
N GLU A 51 1.30 45.09 -7.55
CA GLU A 51 0.82 43.70 -7.60
C GLU A 51 1.74 42.77 -8.38
N LEU A 52 2.31 43.27 -9.49
CA LEU A 52 3.24 42.54 -10.33
C LEU A 52 4.61 42.37 -9.65
N SER A 53 5.09 43.37 -8.89
CA SER A 53 6.37 43.25 -8.18
C SER A 53 6.33 42.15 -7.12
N LEU A 54 5.16 41.91 -6.51
CA LEU A 54 4.93 40.87 -5.51
C LEU A 54 4.65 39.48 -6.11
N ILE A 55 4.61 39.33 -7.44
CA ILE A 55 4.24 38.05 -8.07
C ILE A 55 5.22 36.93 -7.74
N GLU A 56 6.51 37.26 -7.66
CA GLU A 56 7.55 36.27 -7.42
C GLU A 56 7.50 35.75 -5.99
N GLU A 57 7.21 36.64 -5.03
CA GLU A 57 6.97 36.26 -3.63
C GLU A 57 5.77 35.32 -3.50
N LYS A 58 4.66 35.62 -4.21
CA LYS A 58 3.47 34.75 -4.25
C LYS A 58 3.80 33.37 -4.83
N ARG A 59 4.62 33.30 -5.88
CA ARG A 59 5.06 32.04 -6.48
C ARG A 59 5.93 31.23 -5.54
N LEU A 60 6.90 31.88 -4.89
CA LEU A 60 7.76 31.22 -3.90
C LEU A 60 6.94 30.67 -2.74
N ALA A 61 6.01 31.46 -2.20
CA ALA A 61 5.10 31.00 -1.14
C ALA A 61 4.26 29.80 -1.58
N ALA A 62 3.73 29.83 -2.82
CA ALA A 62 2.95 28.72 -3.38
C ALA A 62 3.76 27.44 -3.54
N ILE A 63 5.02 27.53 -3.98
CA ILE A 63 5.94 26.39 -4.07
C ILE A 63 6.19 25.80 -2.68
N CYS A 64 6.52 26.64 -1.69
CA CYS A 64 6.75 26.20 -0.32
C CYS A 64 5.53 25.48 0.28
N HIS A 65 4.33 26.05 0.10
CA HIS A 65 3.09 25.42 0.54
C HIS A 65 2.82 24.09 -0.19
N GLY A 66 3.02 24.06 -1.50
CA GLY A 66 2.85 22.84 -2.30
C GLY A 66 3.77 21.72 -1.85
N GLN A 67 5.05 22.02 -1.60
CA GLN A 67 6.02 21.06 -1.08
C GLN A 67 5.63 20.56 0.32
N LEU A 68 5.25 21.46 1.23
CA LEU A 68 4.82 21.09 2.58
C LEU A 68 3.57 20.19 2.54
N TYR A 69 2.61 20.52 1.68
CA TYR A 69 1.42 19.71 1.46
C TYR A 69 1.78 18.31 0.94
N GLN A 70 2.61 18.23 -0.10
CA GLN A 70 3.08 16.95 -0.65
C GLN A 70 3.83 16.11 0.41
N GLN A 71 4.70 16.72 1.21
CA GLN A 71 5.40 16.03 2.29
C GLN A 71 4.44 15.51 3.37
N ARG A 72 3.45 16.32 3.78
CA ARG A 72 2.41 15.89 4.73
C ARG A 72 1.63 14.70 4.17
N MET A 73 1.29 14.74 2.88
CA MET A 73 0.55 13.66 2.24
C MET A 73 1.36 12.39 2.10
N LYS A 74 2.63 12.51 1.68
CA LYS A 74 3.58 11.39 1.67
C LYS A 74 3.69 10.75 3.05
N ARG A 75 3.95 11.53 4.11
CA ARG A 75 4.06 11.01 5.49
C ARG A 75 2.79 10.31 5.96
N ALA A 76 1.61 10.86 5.63
CA ALA A 76 0.34 10.27 6.01
C ALA A 76 0.09 8.94 5.27
N PHE A 77 0.49 8.86 4.00
CA PHE A 77 0.42 7.65 3.20
C PHE A 77 1.42 6.60 3.71
N ASP A 78 2.70 6.96 3.81
CA ASP A 78 3.80 6.08 4.24
C ASP A 78 3.53 5.47 5.63
N ARG A 79 2.88 6.20 6.55
CA ARG A 79 2.48 5.68 7.88
C ARG A 79 1.55 4.47 7.80
N LYS A 80 0.72 4.38 6.75
CA LYS A 80 -0.26 3.30 6.56
C LYS A 80 0.30 2.16 5.70
N VAL A 81 1.33 2.42 4.91
CA VAL A 81 1.95 1.42 4.05
C VAL A 81 2.80 0.48 4.90
N ARG A 82 2.59 -0.82 4.75
CA ARG A 82 3.47 -1.84 5.32
C ARG A 82 4.43 -2.29 4.22
N PRO A 83 5.76 -2.10 4.38
CA PRO A 83 6.73 -2.57 3.41
C PRO A 83 6.56 -4.07 3.18
N ARG A 84 6.43 -4.48 1.92
CA ARG A 84 6.43 -5.89 1.51
C ARG A 84 7.72 -6.15 0.76
N VAL A 85 8.50 -7.11 1.26
CA VAL A 85 9.75 -7.54 0.63
C VAL A 85 9.50 -8.93 0.04
N TYR A 86 9.81 -9.06 -1.24
CA TYR A 86 9.72 -10.32 -1.98
C TYR A 86 11.11 -10.71 -2.45
N HIS A 87 11.32 -12.01 -2.58
CA HIS A 87 12.52 -12.60 -3.17
C HIS A 87 12.13 -13.43 -4.39
N GLU A 88 13.08 -13.65 -5.28
CA GLU A 88 12.90 -14.59 -6.39
C GLU A 88 12.59 -15.98 -5.82
N GLY A 89 11.60 -16.67 -6.40
CA GLY A 89 11.07 -17.93 -5.91
C GLY A 89 9.91 -17.82 -4.91
N ASP A 90 9.61 -16.63 -4.36
CA ASP A 90 8.47 -16.48 -3.46
C ASP A 90 7.14 -16.69 -4.21
N MET A 91 6.21 -17.41 -3.58
CA MET A 91 4.88 -17.63 -4.11
C MET A 91 3.97 -16.46 -3.73
N VAL A 92 3.26 -15.89 -4.70
CA VAL A 92 2.41 -14.72 -4.51
C VAL A 92 1.07 -14.84 -5.23
N LEU A 93 0.07 -14.18 -4.68
CA LEU A 93 -1.23 -13.95 -5.27
C LEU A 93 -1.30 -12.53 -5.81
N LYS A 94 -1.78 -12.35 -7.03
CA LYS A 94 -1.93 -11.05 -7.67
C LYS A 94 -3.33 -10.50 -7.43
N ARG A 95 -3.46 -9.26 -6.98
CA ARG A 95 -4.76 -8.59 -6.82
C ARG A 95 -5.36 -8.26 -8.18
N ILE A 96 -6.65 -8.55 -8.35
CA ILE A 96 -7.42 -8.23 -9.56
C ILE A 96 -7.89 -6.77 -9.44
N LEU A 97 -7.60 -5.94 -10.46
CA LEU A 97 -7.99 -4.52 -10.51
C LEU A 97 -8.53 -4.15 -11.90
N PRO A 98 -9.68 -3.45 -12.00
CA PRO A 98 -10.63 -3.13 -10.92
C PRO A 98 -11.28 -4.41 -10.35
N PRO A 99 -11.84 -4.37 -9.12
CA PRO A 99 -12.56 -5.51 -8.58
C PRO A 99 -13.70 -5.89 -9.52
N GLN A 100 -13.73 -7.16 -9.95
CA GLN A 100 -14.79 -7.62 -10.85
C GLN A 100 -16.11 -7.73 -10.08
N ASN A 101 -17.13 -7.02 -10.55
CA ASN A 101 -18.52 -7.24 -10.17
C ASN A 101 -19.08 -8.37 -11.04
N ASP A 102 -18.62 -9.60 -10.79
CA ASP A 102 -19.22 -10.77 -11.41
C ASP A 102 -20.68 -10.93 -10.97
N ARG A 103 -21.46 -11.73 -11.71
CA ARG A 103 -22.82 -12.16 -11.30
C ARG A 103 -22.83 -12.86 -9.93
N ARG A 104 -21.67 -13.37 -9.48
CA ARG A 104 -21.45 -13.93 -8.12
C ARG A 104 -21.41 -12.87 -7.00
N GLY A 105 -21.35 -11.59 -7.36
CA GLY A 105 -21.36 -10.47 -6.44
C GLY A 105 -20.16 -10.47 -5.48
N LYS A 106 -20.42 -10.04 -4.24
CA LYS A 106 -19.47 -9.83 -3.13
C LYS A 106 -18.49 -10.99 -2.84
N TRP A 107 -18.75 -12.19 -3.35
CA TRP A 107 -18.01 -13.43 -3.04
C TRP A 107 -17.00 -13.83 -4.10
N THR A 108 -16.78 -13.00 -5.11
CA THR A 108 -15.76 -13.24 -6.13
C THR A 108 -14.36 -13.04 -5.52
N PRO A 109 -13.40 -13.96 -5.71
CA PRO A 109 -12.06 -13.78 -5.18
C PRO A 109 -11.39 -12.55 -5.78
N ASN A 110 -10.85 -11.68 -4.92
CA ASN A 110 -10.19 -10.44 -5.34
C ASN A 110 -8.71 -10.64 -5.75
N TYR A 111 -8.24 -11.89 -5.75
CA TYR A 111 -6.87 -12.27 -6.05
C TYR A 111 -6.86 -13.46 -7.02
N GLU A 112 -5.87 -13.47 -7.89
CA GLU A 112 -5.61 -14.47 -8.93
C GLU A 112 -4.28 -15.18 -8.66
N GLY A 113 -4.16 -16.40 -9.16
CA GLY A 113 -2.94 -17.21 -9.07
C GLY A 113 -2.94 -18.15 -7.89
N PRO A 114 -1.98 -19.07 -7.87
CA PRO A 114 -0.63 -18.75 -7.40
C PRO A 114 0.37 -18.47 -8.54
N PHE A 115 1.23 -17.48 -8.33
CA PHE A 115 2.38 -17.16 -9.18
C PHE A 115 3.68 -17.28 -8.39
N VAL A 116 4.80 -17.43 -9.09
CA VAL A 116 6.14 -17.38 -8.51
C VAL A 116 6.81 -16.08 -8.95
N VAL A 117 7.47 -15.40 -8.02
CA VAL A 117 8.30 -14.22 -8.32
C VAL A 117 9.54 -14.68 -9.07
N LYS A 118 9.65 -14.31 -10.35
CA LYS A 118 10.85 -14.59 -11.15
C LYS A 118 11.94 -13.55 -10.93
N LYS A 119 11.56 -12.28 -10.81
CA LYS A 119 12.50 -11.18 -10.63
C LYS A 119 11.89 -10.05 -9.81
N VAL A 120 12.70 -9.43 -8.96
CA VAL A 120 12.32 -8.27 -8.14
C VAL A 120 13.09 -7.03 -8.63
N PHE A 121 12.39 -5.93 -8.86
CA PHE A 121 12.98 -4.66 -9.27
C PHE A 121 13.05 -3.67 -8.10
N SER A 122 14.06 -2.79 -8.12
CA SER A 122 14.32 -1.79 -7.07
C SER A 122 13.20 -0.76 -6.84
N GLY A 123 12.21 -0.69 -7.74
CA GLY A 123 11.02 0.17 -7.64
C GLY A 123 9.77 -0.51 -7.08
N GLY A 124 9.88 -1.72 -6.52
CA GLY A 124 8.73 -2.47 -6.00
C GLY A 124 7.87 -3.11 -7.09
N ALA A 125 8.45 -3.39 -8.25
CA ALA A 125 7.81 -4.16 -9.31
C ALA A 125 8.31 -5.61 -9.30
N LEU A 126 7.45 -6.55 -9.65
CA LEU A 126 7.69 -8.00 -9.64
C LEU A 126 7.41 -8.55 -11.04
N LEU A 127 8.35 -9.29 -11.60
CA LEU A 127 8.06 -10.17 -12.73
C LEU A 127 7.54 -11.50 -12.17
N LEU A 128 6.34 -11.90 -12.57
CA LEU A 128 5.70 -13.12 -12.11
C LEU A 128 5.77 -14.19 -13.20
N THR A 129 5.80 -15.44 -12.79
CA THR A 129 5.73 -16.61 -13.69
C THR A 129 4.69 -17.58 -13.13
N THR A 130 3.89 -18.17 -14.02
CA THR A 130 2.94 -19.22 -13.67
C THR A 130 3.68 -20.47 -13.19
N MET A 131 2.99 -21.35 -12.46
CA MET A 131 3.59 -22.62 -11.98
C MET A 131 4.12 -23.49 -13.14
N ASP A 132 3.58 -23.32 -14.35
CA ASP A 132 3.97 -24.04 -15.56
C ASP A 132 5.17 -23.40 -16.29
N GLY A 133 5.75 -22.32 -15.74
CA GLY A 133 6.94 -21.67 -16.30
C GLY A 133 6.66 -20.55 -17.32
N GLU A 134 5.39 -20.21 -17.57
CA GLU A 134 5.03 -19.10 -18.44
C GLU A 134 5.17 -17.75 -17.74
N ASP A 135 5.93 -16.84 -18.32
CA ASP A 135 6.14 -15.51 -17.77
C ASP A 135 4.90 -14.62 -17.94
N PHE A 136 4.56 -13.89 -16.89
CA PHE A 136 3.52 -12.88 -16.96
C PHE A 136 4.02 -11.69 -17.81
N PRO A 137 3.22 -11.20 -18.78
CA PRO A 137 3.70 -10.28 -19.82
C PRO A 137 4.09 -8.89 -19.30
N SER A 138 3.53 -8.46 -18.15
CA SER A 138 3.89 -7.18 -17.53
C SER A 138 4.35 -7.35 -16.09
N PRO A 139 5.27 -6.49 -15.61
CA PRO A 139 5.58 -6.46 -14.19
C PRO A 139 4.35 -6.02 -13.37
N VAL A 140 4.25 -6.56 -12.15
CA VAL A 140 3.17 -6.31 -11.19
C VAL A 140 3.72 -5.51 -10.00
N ASN A 141 2.96 -4.54 -9.50
CA ASN A 141 3.36 -3.79 -8.30
C ASN A 141 3.30 -4.72 -7.05
N ALA A 142 4.34 -4.69 -6.22
CA ALA A 142 4.45 -5.44 -4.98
C ALA A 142 3.29 -5.18 -3.99
N ASP A 143 2.72 -3.97 -3.96
CA ASP A 143 1.55 -3.65 -3.13
C ASP A 143 0.28 -4.36 -3.60
N ALA A 144 0.23 -4.72 -4.89
CA ALA A 144 -0.83 -5.52 -5.50
C ALA A 144 -0.56 -7.03 -5.40
N ALA A 145 0.58 -7.46 -4.87
CA ALA A 145 0.88 -8.86 -4.59
C ALA A 145 0.63 -9.17 -3.10
N LYS A 146 0.22 -10.41 -2.80
CA LYS A 146 0.11 -10.93 -1.43
C LYS A 146 0.91 -12.22 -1.35
N GLU A 147 1.68 -12.41 -0.28
CA GLU A 147 2.41 -13.67 -0.07
C GLU A 147 1.43 -14.85 -0.01
N GLY A 148 1.70 -15.88 -0.81
CA GLY A 148 0.98 -17.14 -0.83
C GLY A 148 1.46 -18.07 0.29
N LEU A 149 0.59 -18.95 0.77
CA LEU A 149 0.98 -19.94 1.77
C LEU A 149 2.01 -20.90 1.14
N LYS A 150 3.24 -20.91 1.66
CA LYS A 150 4.26 -21.91 1.29
C LYS A 150 3.69 -23.29 1.64
N ARG A 151 3.69 -24.24 0.69
CA ARG A 151 3.24 -25.61 0.95
C ARG A 151 4.05 -26.16 2.12
N THR A 152 3.44 -26.25 3.28
CA THR A 152 4.02 -26.91 4.44
C THR A 152 4.07 -28.41 4.15
N THR A 153 5.17 -29.06 4.55
CA THR A 153 5.30 -30.53 4.47
C THR A 153 4.12 -31.20 5.17
N ALA A 154 3.74 -32.41 4.75
CA ALA A 154 2.57 -33.10 5.29
C ALA A 154 2.55 -33.14 6.84
N SER A 155 3.71 -33.28 7.48
CA SER A 155 3.86 -33.21 8.94
C SER A 155 3.45 -31.85 9.53
N SER A 156 3.80 -30.75 8.87
CA SER A 156 3.45 -29.40 9.31
C SER A 156 1.97 -29.07 9.07
N MET A 157 1.33 -29.65 8.05
CA MET A 157 -0.12 -29.53 7.86
C MET A 157 -0.91 -30.22 8.98
N ILE A 158 -0.46 -31.40 9.43
CA ILE A 158 -1.08 -32.11 10.56
C ILE A 158 -0.96 -31.27 11.84
N VAL A 159 0.22 -30.72 12.14
CA VAL A 159 0.42 -29.84 13.30
C VAL A 159 -0.46 -28.59 13.21
N CYS A 160 -0.53 -27.95 12.04
CA CYS A 160 -1.36 -26.75 11.86
C CYS A 160 -2.86 -27.04 11.97
N ALA A 161 -3.31 -28.21 11.49
CA ALA A 161 -4.69 -28.66 11.62
C ALA A 161 -5.05 -29.00 13.08
N LEU A 162 -4.15 -29.67 13.81
CA LEU A 162 -4.33 -29.99 15.24
C LEU A 162 -4.37 -28.73 16.10
N VAL A 163 -3.49 -27.75 15.84
CA VAL A 163 -3.48 -26.45 16.53
C VAL A 163 -4.76 -25.67 16.27
N LYS A 164 -5.26 -25.65 15.01
CA LYS A 164 -6.54 -25.00 14.68
C LYS A 164 -7.75 -25.72 15.27
N ALA A 165 -7.75 -27.06 15.29
CA ALA A 165 -8.82 -27.85 15.88
C ALA A 165 -8.91 -27.66 17.41
N SER A 166 -7.76 -27.49 18.09
CA SER A 166 -7.72 -27.18 19.53
C SER A 166 -8.33 -25.82 19.87
N TRP A 167 -8.40 -24.88 18.91
CA TRP A 167 -8.98 -23.55 19.10
C TRP A 167 -10.52 -23.53 18.96
N ILE A 168 -11.13 -24.65 18.53
CA ILE A 168 -12.57 -24.78 18.27
C ILE A 168 -13.30 -25.46 19.45
N ILE A 169 -12.58 -26.08 20.39
CA ILE A 169 -13.17 -26.75 21.55
C ILE A 169 -13.32 -25.73 22.71
N PRO A 170 -14.54 -25.38 23.13
CA PRO A 170 -14.73 -24.45 24.24
C PRO A 170 -14.40 -25.15 25.56
N GLY A 171 -13.43 -24.61 26.32
CA GLY A 171 -13.17 -25.01 27.72
C GLY A 171 -11.75 -25.46 28.08
N ARG A 172 -10.73 -25.29 27.22
CA ARG A 172 -9.33 -25.60 27.59
C ARG A 172 -8.58 -24.32 28.00
N ASP A 173 -8.03 -24.32 29.22
CA ASP A 173 -7.22 -23.24 29.79
C ASP A 173 -6.03 -22.88 28.87
N GLN A 174 -5.85 -21.59 28.61
CA GLN A 174 -4.85 -21.05 27.66
C GLN A 174 -3.46 -20.82 28.28
N SER A 175 -3.15 -21.40 29.44
CA SER A 175 -1.88 -21.14 30.16
C SER A 175 -0.68 -21.91 29.60
N GLU A 176 -0.85 -22.88 28.70
CA GLU A 176 0.23 -23.74 28.19
C GLU A 176 0.34 -23.74 26.66
N THR A 177 0.42 -22.57 26.01
CA THR A 177 0.97 -22.50 24.63
C THR A 177 1.79 -21.21 24.43
N SER A 178 2.76 -20.96 25.30
CA SER A 178 3.85 -20.03 24.99
C SER A 178 4.97 -20.78 24.26
N CYS A 179 4.79 -21.06 22.97
CA CYS A 179 5.91 -21.36 22.09
C CYS A 179 6.33 -20.08 21.38
N SER A 180 7.48 -19.60 21.79
CA SER A 180 8.17 -18.39 21.36
C SER A 180 8.27 -18.27 19.83
N GLU A 181 8.01 -17.06 19.35
CA GLU A 181 8.38 -16.58 18.01
C GLU A 181 9.91 -16.64 17.85
N GLY A 182 10.39 -17.81 17.46
CA GLY A 182 11.79 -18.07 17.16
C GLY A 182 12.15 -17.63 15.75
N ARG A 183 12.62 -16.39 15.62
CA ARG A 183 13.40 -15.91 14.49
C ARG A 183 14.71 -16.71 14.44
N LYS A 184 14.95 -17.52 13.40
CA LYS A 184 16.27 -18.08 13.04
C LYS A 184 16.41 -17.97 11.53
N HIS A 185 17.11 -16.94 11.03
CA HIS A 185 18.55 -16.96 10.72
C HIS A 185 19.04 -18.30 10.20
N GLY A 186 19.49 -18.28 8.94
CA GLY A 186 19.98 -19.46 8.25
C GLY A 186 21.27 -19.97 8.87
N GLU A 187 21.38 -21.29 8.85
CA GLU A 187 22.63 -22.03 8.87
C GLU A 187 22.32 -23.38 8.22
N SER A 188 23.05 -23.67 7.15
CA SER A 188 23.10 -24.97 6.51
C SER A 188 23.95 -25.89 7.38
N GLU A 189 23.36 -26.95 7.92
CA GLU A 189 24.13 -28.04 8.50
C GLU A 189 23.72 -29.37 7.89
N ASP A 190 24.74 -30.03 7.34
CA ASP A 190 24.78 -31.38 6.79
C ASP A 190 24.15 -32.40 7.75
N ILE A 191 23.23 -33.22 7.26
CA ILE A 191 22.79 -34.43 7.97
C ILE A 191 23.37 -35.64 7.24
N ARG A 192 24.63 -35.97 7.59
CA ARG A 192 25.14 -37.34 7.44
C ARG A 192 24.92 -38.09 8.75
N GLY A 193 24.07 -39.11 8.68
CA GLY A 193 24.09 -40.27 9.55
C GLY A 193 23.52 -40.08 10.95
N VAL A 194 22.29 -40.54 11.16
CA VAL A 194 21.99 -41.45 12.28
C VAL A 194 21.02 -42.51 11.77
N THR A 195 21.39 -43.73 12.09
CA THR A 195 20.82 -45.03 11.73
C THR A 195 19.44 -45.28 12.32
N GLU A 196 18.78 -46.29 11.76
CA GLU A 196 17.62 -47.04 12.26
C GLU A 196 17.66 -47.32 13.78
N LEU A 197 16.51 -47.81 14.28
CA LEU A 197 16.11 -48.09 15.67
C LEU A 197 15.41 -46.85 16.28
N GLU A 198 14.11 -46.83 16.57
CA GLU A 198 13.32 -47.82 17.31
C GLU A 198 11.82 -47.52 17.05
N LEU A 199 11.17 -48.37 16.27
CA LEU A 199 9.71 -48.45 16.15
C LEU A 199 9.29 -49.61 17.04
N ASP A 200 9.09 -49.39 18.34
CA ASP A 200 8.40 -50.32 19.24
C ASP A 200 8.17 -49.71 20.64
N GLU A 201 7.46 -48.58 20.75
CA GLU A 201 6.96 -48.12 22.07
C GLU A 201 5.63 -47.35 22.01
N ILE A 202 4.74 -47.65 21.05
CA ILE A 202 3.38 -47.06 21.03
C ILE A 202 2.32 -48.09 20.63
N THR A 203 2.20 -49.20 21.37
CA THR A 203 0.91 -49.92 21.51
C THR A 203 0.92 -50.74 22.79
N GLY A 204 0.70 -50.09 23.93
CA GLY A 204 0.32 -50.78 25.17
C GLY A 204 -1.15 -51.19 25.11
N PHE A 205 -1.44 -52.42 24.68
CA PHE A 205 -2.74 -53.06 24.89
C PHE A 205 -2.54 -54.57 25.10
N THR A 206 -2.52 -54.99 26.37
CA THR A 206 -2.62 -56.39 26.79
C THR A 206 -4.10 -56.80 26.86
N LEU A 207 -4.47 -57.88 26.18
CA LEU A 207 -5.72 -58.61 26.43
C LEU A 207 -5.34 -59.99 27.01
N PRO A 208 -5.98 -60.45 28.11
CA PRO A 208 -5.67 -61.74 28.70
C PRO A 208 -6.40 -62.87 27.96
N LEU A 209 -5.70 -64.00 27.80
CA LEU A 209 -6.29 -65.30 27.50
C LEU A 209 -6.32 -66.10 28.81
N GLY A 210 -7.50 -66.63 29.17
CA GLY A 210 -7.70 -67.49 30.33
C GLY A 210 -9.10 -67.37 30.92
#